data_AF-A0A931FRW5-F1
#
_entry.id   AF-A0A931FRW5-F1
#
_cell.length_a   1.000
_cell.length_b   1.000
_cell.length_c   1.000
_cell.angle_alpha   90.00
_cell.angle_beta   90.00
_cell.angle_gamma   90.00
#
_symmetry.space_group_name_H-M   'P 1'
#
loop_
_entity.id
_entity.type
_entity.pdbx_description
1 polymer ?
#
loop_
_entity_poly.entity_id
_entity_poly.type
_entity_poly.pdbx_seq_one_letter_code
_entity_poly.pdbx_strand_id
1 'polypeptide(L)' 'MLGQEALYYFGCKLHLVGGHRPKQISLPQHIGFTPANTHDLTALRPLMGRLQDTALIGDKAYADRFACVVNT' A
#
# COMPACT_ATOMS: atom_id res chain seq x y z
N MET A 1 22.59 -17.01 -18.33
CA MET A 1 21.55 -16.18 -17.68
C MET A 1 20.55 -17.11 -17.05
N LEU A 2 20.70 -17.40 -15.75
CA LEU A 2 19.67 -18.13 -15.00
C LEU A 2 18.53 -17.13 -14.75
N GLY A 3 17.43 -17.31 -15.48
CA GLY A 3 16.19 -16.59 -15.23
C GLY A 3 15.77 -16.87 -13.80
N GLN A 4 15.43 -15.82 -13.07
CA GLN A 4 14.96 -15.90 -11.69
C GLN A 4 13.82 -16.92 -11.63
N GLU A 5 14.07 -18.06 -11.02
CA GLU A 5 13.07 -19.10 -10.82
C GLU A 5 11.90 -18.46 -10.09
N ALA A 6 10.73 -18.45 -10.73
CA ALA A 6 9.50 -17.95 -10.14
C ALA A 6 9.19 -18.82 -8.93
N LEU A 7 9.65 -18.39 -7.75
CA LEU A 7 9.20 -18.93 -6.48
C LEU A 7 7.68 -18.71 -6.44
N TYR A 8 6.92 -19.75 -6.73
CA TYR A 8 5.47 -19.77 -6.61
C TYR A 8 5.12 -19.69 -5.13
N TYR A 9 5.21 -18.49 -4.58
CA TYR A 9 4.86 -18.20 -3.21
C TYR A 9 3.34 -18.07 -3.12
N PHE A 10 2.67 -19.15 -2.70
CA PHE A 10 1.22 -19.22 -2.48
C PHE A 10 0.82 -18.57 -1.14
N GLY A 11 1.16 -17.30 -0.98
CA GLY A 11 0.76 -16.49 0.17
C GLY A 11 -0.33 -15.47 -0.17
N CYS A 12 -0.89 -14.85 0.86
CA CYS A 12 -1.66 -13.61 0.72
C CYS A 12 -1.02 -12.51 1.56
N LYS A 13 -1.22 -11.26 1.14
CA LYS A 13 -0.83 -10.05 1.87
C LYS A 13 -2.08 -9.39 2.43
N LEU A 14 -2.00 -8.98 3.69
CA LEU A 14 -3.00 -8.13 4.34
C LEU A 14 -2.53 -6.67 4.26
N HIS A 15 -3.36 -5.81 3.70
CA HIS A 15 -3.13 -4.37 3.57
C HIS A 15 -4.06 -3.63 4.52
N LEU A 16 -3.49 -2.75 5.33
CA LEU A 16 -4.24 -1.91 6.27
C LEU A 16 -3.96 -0.44 5.95
N VAL A 17 -5.00 0.37 5.86
CA VAL A 17 -4.88 1.82 5.78
C VAL A 17 -5.56 2.41 7.00
N GLY A 18 -4.79 3.13 7.82
CA GLY A 18 -5.25 3.83 9.01
C GLY A 18 -4.79 5.27 9.00
N GLY A 19 -5.51 6.14 9.71
CA GLY A 19 -5.10 7.54 9.88
C GLY A 19 -4.00 7.66 10.93
N HIS A 20 -3.03 8.54 10.70
CA HIS A 20 -1.99 8.82 11.70
C HIS A 20 -2.61 9.46 12.96
N ARG A 21 -2.42 8.82 14.12
CA ARG A 21 -2.82 9.34 15.44
C ARG A 21 -1.62 9.32 16.37
N PRO A 22 -1.07 10.49 16.77
CA PRO A 22 0.01 10.54 17.73
C PRO A 22 -0.37 9.83 19.04
N LYS A 23 0.50 8.94 19.52
CA LYS A 23 0.35 8.22 20.81
C LYS A 23 -0.83 7.26 20.91
N GLN A 24 -1.52 6.94 19.81
CA GLN A 24 -2.62 5.98 19.80
C GLN A 24 -2.59 5.13 18.54
N ILE A 25 -2.85 3.82 18.66
CA ILE A 25 -3.07 2.98 17.49
C ILE A 25 -4.42 3.34 16.85
N SER A 26 -4.39 3.72 15.57
CA SER A 26 -5.61 3.98 14.82
C SER A 26 -6.27 2.66 14.42
N LEU A 27 -7.59 2.58 14.51
CA LEU A 27 -8.32 1.51 13.85
C LEU A 27 -8.14 1.62 12.32
N PRO A 28 -7.96 0.50 11.61
CA PRO A 28 -7.91 0.51 10.14
C PRO A 28 -9.22 1.05 9.58
N GLN A 29 -9.12 2.04 8.69
CA GLN A 29 -10.26 2.55 7.92
C GLN A 29 -10.53 1.65 6.71
N HIS A 30 -9.48 1.04 6.17
CA HIS A 30 -9.59 0.09 5.06
C HIS A 30 -8.73 -1.14 5.33
N ILE A 31 -9.27 -2.29 4.95
CA ILE A 31 -8.63 -3.60 5.06
C ILE A 31 -8.79 -4.29 3.71
N GLY A 32 -7.70 -4.84 3.18
CA GLY A 32 -7.73 -5.55 1.90
C GLY A 32 -6.77 -6.73 1.89
N PHE A 33 -7.08 -7.72 1.04
CA PHE A 33 -6.22 -8.87 0.80
C PHE A 33 -5.84 -8.94 -0.67
N THR A 34 -4.58 -9.30 -0.94
CA THR A 34 -4.13 -9.62 -2.29
C THR A 34 -3.30 -10.91 -2.28
N PRO A 35 -3.17 -11.60 -3.42
CA PRO A 35 -2.12 -12.60 -3.59
C PRO A 35 -0.76 -12.02 -3.22
N ALA A 36 0.14 -12.83 -2.69
CA ALA A 36 1.42 -12.34 -2.19
C ALA A 36 2.37 -11.86 -3.29
N ASN A 37 2.19 -12.31 -4.53
CA ASN A 37 2.92 -11.79 -5.68
C ASN A 37 2.42 -10.42 -6.16
N THR A 38 1.33 -9.90 -5.59
CA THR A 38 0.79 -8.59 -5.97
C THR A 38 1.68 -7.50 -5.38
N HIS A 39 2.07 -6.54 -6.23
CA HIS A 39 2.83 -5.37 -5.80
C HIS A 39 1.96 -4.47 -4.92
N ASP A 40 2.54 -3.96 -3.83
CA ASP A 40 1.76 -3.28 -2.79
C ASP A 40 1.14 -1.96 -3.30
N LEU A 41 1.82 -1.25 -4.21
CA LEU A 41 1.23 -0.09 -4.90
C LEU A 41 0.01 -0.45 -5.75
N THR A 42 0.01 -1.62 -6.41
CA THR A 42 -1.15 -2.09 -7.18
C THR A 42 -2.32 -2.38 -6.27
N ALA A 43 -2.06 -2.93 -5.07
CA ALA A 43 -3.08 -3.16 -4.05
C ALA A 43 -3.68 -1.85 -3.51
N LEU A 44 -2.85 -0.81 -3.33
CA LEU A 44 -3.28 0.46 -2.75
C LEU A 44 -3.96 1.41 -3.76
N ARG A 45 -3.67 1.28 -5.07
CA ARG A 45 -4.15 2.18 -6.14
C ARG A 45 -5.66 2.43 -6.15
N PRO A 46 -6.54 1.43 -5.95
CA PRO A 46 -7.98 1.65 -5.90
C PRO A 46 -8.43 2.46 -4.67
N LEU A 47 -7.65 2.42 -3.59
CA LEU A 47 -7.92 3.19 -2.38
C LEU A 47 -7.42 4.63 -2.50
N MET A 48 -6.34 4.89 -3.24
CA MET A 48 -5.79 6.24 -3.41
C MET A 48 -6.83 7.23 -3.95
N GLY A 49 -7.69 6.82 -4.87
CA GLY A 49 -8.77 7.70 -5.38
C GLY A 49 -9.87 8.03 -4.36
N ARG A 50 -9.92 7.29 -3.25
CA ARG A 50 -10.90 7.46 -2.15
C ARG A 50 -10.31 8.23 -0.96
N LEU A 51 -8.99 8.36 -0.89
CA LEU A 51 -8.26 9.10 0.14
C LEU A 51 -8.09 10.55 -0.33
N GLN A 52 -9.20 11.29 -0.40
CA GLN A 52 -9.19 12.73 -0.72
C GLN A 52 -8.75 13.55 0.50
N ASP A 53 -8.10 14.69 0.27
CA ASP A 53 -7.67 15.66 1.28
C ASP A 53 -6.84 15.07 2.44
N THR A 54 -6.13 13.97 2.17
CA THR A 54 -5.38 13.22 3.18
C THR A 54 -3.95 13.00 2.71
N ALA A 55 -2.98 13.38 3.55
CA ALA A 55 -1.59 13.05 3.31
C ALA A 55 -1.36 11.53 3.44
N LEU A 56 -1.05 10.87 2.32
CA LEU A 56 -0.68 9.46 2.32
C LEU A 56 0.79 9.32 2.73
N ILE A 57 1.04 8.64 3.84
CA ILE A 57 2.38 8.31 4.32
C ILE A 57 2.59 6.82 4.09
N GLY A 58 3.55 6.47 3.25
CA GLY A 58 3.90 5.09 2.91
C GLY A 58 5.40 4.91 2.71
N ASP A 59 5.83 3.66 2.55
CA ASP A 59 7.22 3.36 2.22
C ASP A 59 7.62 3.97 0.85
N LYS A 60 8.91 4.26 0.68
CA LYS A 60 9.44 4.82 -0.57
C LYS A 60 9.16 3.92 -1.78
N ALA A 61 9.03 2.61 -1.58
CA ALA A 61 8.68 1.64 -2.62
C ALA A 61 7.24 1.82 -3.18
N TYR A 62 6.37 2.55 -2.50
CA TYR A 62 5.02 2.87 -3.00
C TYR A 62 5.00 4.08 -3.95
N ALA A 63 6.13 4.73 -4.22
CA ALA A 63 6.21 5.88 -5.11
C ALA A 63 6.70 5.48 -6.50
N ASP A 64 5.82 5.51 -7.52
CA ASP A 64 6.24 5.37 -8.93
C ASP A 64 7.09 6.57 -9.40
N ARG A 65 6.91 7.73 -8.76
CA ARG A 65 7.73 8.95 -8.87
C ARG A 65 7.49 9.71 -7.58
N PHE A 66 8.55 10.09 -6.85
CA PHE A 66 8.56 10.81 -5.57
C PHE A 66 7.18 11.34 -5.19
N ALA A 67 6.48 10.62 -4.31
CA ALA A 67 5.11 10.95 -3.93
C ALA A 67 5.09 12.37 -3.38
N CYS A 68 4.62 13.28 -4.24
CA CYS A 68 4.27 14.63 -3.90
C CYS A 68 3.19 14.56 -2.83
N VAL A 69 3.30 15.38 -1.80
CA VAL A 69 2.17 15.65 -0.91
C VAL A 69 1.01 16.12 -1.80
N VAL A 70 0.02 15.24 -1.98
CA VAL A 70 -1.19 15.57 -2.73
C VAL A 70 -2.02 16.47 -1.82
N ASN A 71 -1.75 17.78 -1.87
CA ASN A 71 -2.73 18.79 -1.49
C ASN A 71 -3.57 19.04 -2.75
N THR A 72 -4.74 18.42 -2.81
CA THR A 72 -5.87 18.99 -3.56
C THR A 72 -6.67 19.87 -2.63
#